data_AF-A0A947A3I9-F1
#
_entry.id   AF-A0A947A3I9-F1
#
_cell.length_a   1.000
_cell.length_b   1.000
_cell.length_c   1.000
_cell.angle_alpha   90.00
_cell.angle_beta   90.00
_cell.angle_gamma   90.00
#
_symmetry.space_group_name_H-M   'P 1'
#
loop_
_entity.id
_entity.type
_entity.pdbx_description
1 polymer ?
#
loop_
_entity_poly.entity_id
_entity_poly.type
_entity_poly.pdbx_seq_one_letter_code
_entity_poly.pdbx_strand_id
1 'polypeptide(L)' 'MNKRTFIKTSGLGALGFSLLPSALKAKGQEVKLRTAHIGVGNMGFEDLRDVASHPQVQVTALCDVDA' A
#
# COMPACT_ATOMS: atom_id res chain seq x y z
N MET A 1 33.47 18.78 22.54
CA MET A 1 33.42 17.87 21.36
C MET A 1 34.33 18.43 20.28
N ASN A 2 35.29 17.67 19.75
CA ASN A 2 36.27 18.16 18.77
C ASN A 2 35.65 18.21 17.36
N LYS A 3 35.97 19.24 16.55
CA LYS A 3 35.47 19.39 15.17
C LYS A 3 35.72 18.16 14.31
N ARG A 4 36.88 17.50 14.48
CA ARG A 4 37.23 16.27 13.76
C ARG A 4 36.33 15.10 14.15
N THR A 5 36.00 14.98 15.43
CA THR A 5 35.09 13.93 15.92
C THR A 5 33.68 14.16 15.39
N PHE A 6 33.21 15.41 15.41
CA PHE A 6 31.90 15.77 14.85
C PHE A 6 31.77 15.35 13.38
N ILE A 7 32.72 15.74 12.52
CA ILE A 7 32.72 15.41 11.08
C ILE A 7 32.72 13.89 10.85
N LYS A 8 33.52 13.13 11.62
CA LYS A 8 33.57 11.66 11.48
C LYS A 8 32.24 11.01 11.88
N THR A 9 31.65 11.46 12.98
CA THR A 9 30.41 10.90 13.50
C THR A 9 29.22 11.27 12.62
N SER A 10 29.11 12.52 12.17
CA SER A 10 28.02 12.96 11.28
C SER A 10 28.16 12.39 9.86
N GLY A 11 29.39 12.24 9.35
CA GLY A 11 29.65 11.58 8.07
C GLY A 11 29.24 10.10 8.07
N LEU A 12 29.58 9.35 9.12
CA LEU A 12 29.15 7.95 9.28
C LEU A 12 27.63 7.82 9.43
N GLY A 13 26.99 8.73 10.17
CA GLY A 13 25.53 8.74 10.31
C GLY A 13 24.80 9.02 8.99
N ALA A 14 25.29 10.00 8.22
CA ALA A 14 24.71 10.36 6.92
C ALA A 14 24.87 9.22 5.89
N LEU A 15 26.05 8.61 5.83
CA LEU A 15 26.29 7.47 4.94
C LEU A 15 25.46 6.25 5.36
N GLY A 16 25.35 5.99 6.67
CA GLY A 16 24.47 4.94 7.20
C GLY A 16 23.02 5.11 6.79
N PHE A 17 22.49 6.34 6.79
CA PHE A 17 21.13 6.64 6.33
C PHE A 17 20.96 6.48 4.82
N SER A 18 21.99 6.82 4.02
CA SER A 18 21.97 6.67 2.57
C SER A 18 21.97 5.20 2.10
N LEU A 19 22.52 4.30 2.91
CA LEU A 19 22.61 2.87 2.62
C LEU A 19 21.41 2.06 3.14
N LEU A 20 20.45 2.70 3.80
CA LEU A 20 19.24 2.07 4.35
C LEU A 20 17.97 2.55 3.61
N PRO A 21 17.83 2.27 2.30
CA PRO A 21 16.62 2.65 1.55
C PRO A 21 15.35 2.00 2.11
N SER A 22 15.46 0.89 2.84
CA SER A 22 14.36 0.22 3.54
C SER A 22 13.80 1.03 4.73
N ALA A 23 14.62 1.85 5.41
CA ALA A 23 14.17 2.70 6.51
C ALA A 23 13.25 3.84 6.03
N LEU A 24 13.45 4.30 4.78
CA LEU A 24 12.59 5.29 4.13
C LEU A 24 11.30 4.67 3.52
N LYS A 25 11.28 3.35 3.33
CA LYS A 25 10.12 2.61 2.76
C LYS A 25 9.11 2.14 3.80
N ALA A 26 9.27 2.51 5.07
CA ALA A 26 8.34 2.13 6.14
C ALA A 26 7.03 2.94 6.16
N LYS A 27 6.77 3.80 5.17
CA LYS A 27 5.41 4.29 4.93
C LYS A 27 4.65 3.17 4.24
N GLY A 28 3.94 2.37 5.03
CA GLY A 28 3.12 1.26 4.53
C GLY A 28 2.34 1.73 3.30
N GLN A 29 2.51 1.03 2.18
CA GLN A 29 1.64 1.27 1.03
C GLN A 29 0.20 1.12 1.53
N GLU A 30 -0.66 2.08 1.19
CA GLU A 30 -2.09 1.89 1.33
C GLU A 30 -2.49 0.81 0.32
N VAL A 31 -2.32 -0.46 0.74
CA VAL A 31 -2.66 -1.61 -0.09
C VAL A 31 -4.16 -1.79 0.02
N LYS A 32 -4.88 -1.42 -1.03
CA LYS A 32 -6.29 -1.75 -1.17
C LYS A 32 -6.45 -3.24 -1.49
N LEU A 33 -7.47 -3.85 -0.91
CA LEU A 33 -7.91 -5.20 -1.27
C LEU A 33 -8.53 -5.15 -2.67
N ARG A 34 -7.92 -5.85 -3.63
CA ARG A 34 -8.42 -5.94 -5.00
C ARG A 34 -9.34 -7.13 -5.13
N THR A 35 -10.58 -6.88 -5.54
CA THR A 35 -11.62 -7.91 -5.67
C THR A 35 -12.08 -8.04 -7.11
N ALA A 36 -12.50 -9.24 -7.48
CA ALA A 36 -13.18 -9.55 -8.72
C ALA A 36 -14.49 -10.27 -8.37
N HIS A 37 -15.58 -9.92 -9.04
CA HIS A 37 -16.90 -10.48 -8.76
C HIS A 37 -17.44 -11.14 -10.03
N ILE A 38 -17.92 -12.38 -9.91
CA ILE A 38 -18.45 -13.18 -11.01
C ILE A 38 -19.89 -13.55 -10.66
N GLY A 39 -20.85 -13.17 -11.51
CA GLY A 39 -22.27 -13.27 -11.24
C GLY A 39 -22.73 -12.18 -10.27
N VAL A 40 -23.11 -11.03 -10.80
CA VAL A 40 -23.52 -9.84 -10.02
C VAL A 40 -25.01 -9.51 -10.19
N GLY A 41 -25.81 -10.48 -10.63
CA GLY A 41 -27.28 -10.40 -10.60
C GLY A 41 -27.87 -10.62 -9.20
N ASN A 42 -29.05 -10.04 -8.95
CA ASN A 42 -29.81 -10.19 -7.70
C ASN A 42 -28.94 -10.02 -6.43
N MET A 43 -28.75 -11.11 -5.67
CA MET A 43 -27.96 -11.11 -4.45
C MET A 43 -26.48 -10.75 -4.69
N GLY A 44 -25.91 -11.16 -5.83
CA GLY A 44 -24.53 -10.81 -6.19
C GLY A 44 -24.33 -9.30 -6.34
N PHE A 45 -25.38 -8.55 -6.69
CA PHE A 45 -25.32 -7.08 -6.72
C PHE A 45 -25.26 -6.49 -5.30
N GLU A 46 -26.04 -7.02 -4.37
CA GLU A 46 -26.01 -6.56 -2.98
C GLU A 46 -24.67 -6.90 -2.32
N ASP A 47 -24.11 -8.08 -2.58
CA ASP A 47 -22.76 -8.46 -2.15
C ASP A 47 -21.70 -7.52 -2.73
N LEU A 48 -21.80 -7.19 -4.04
CA LEU A 48 -20.92 -6.21 -4.67
C LEU A 48 -21.05 -4.84 -3.99
N ARG A 49 -22.27 -4.37 -3.70
CA ARG A 49 -22.49 -3.08 -3.04
C ARG A 49 -21.90 -3.03 -1.64
N ASP A 50 -22.11 -4.08 -0.84
CA ASP A 50 -21.58 -4.16 0.50
C ASP A 50 -20.04 -4.17 0.49
N VAL A 51 -19.45 -5.06 -0.32
CA VAL A 51 -17.99 -5.18 -0.46
C VAL A 51 -17.35 -3.90 -1.03
N ALA A 52 -17.98 -3.26 -2.03
CA ALA A 52 -17.47 -2.04 -2.64
C ALA A 52 -17.65 -0.79 -1.75
N SER A 53 -18.49 -0.85 -0.71
CA SER A 53 -18.71 0.27 0.20
C SER A 53 -17.48 0.57 1.07
N HIS A 54 -16.59 -0.40 1.26
CA HIS A 54 -15.45 -0.27 2.14
C HIS A 54 -14.30 0.53 1.46
N PRO A 55 -13.76 1.59 2.10
CA PRO A 55 -12.79 2.51 1.47
C PRO A 55 -11.46 1.84 1.07
N GLN A 56 -11.11 0.74 1.73
CA GLN A 56 -9.91 -0.05 1.43
C GLN A 56 -10.13 -1.14 0.36
N VAL A 57 -11.32 -1.22 -0.25
CA VAL A 57 -11.59 -2.16 -1.34
C VAL A 57 -11.46 -1.44 -2.69
N GLN A 58 -10.92 -2.16 -3.67
CA GLN A 58 -10.89 -1.76 -5.07
C GLN A 58 -11.47 -2.91 -5.91
N VAL A 59 -12.65 -2.70 -6.48
CA VAL A 59 -13.22 -3.67 -7.44
C VAL A 59 -12.47 -3.53 -8.76
N THR A 60 -11.78 -4.58 -9.17
CA THR A 60 -10.89 -4.58 -10.34
C THR A 60 -11.46 -5.31 -11.55
N ALA A 61 -12.45 -6.18 -11.35
CA ALA A 61 -13.11 -6.89 -12.43
C ALA A 61 -14.54 -7.29 -12.04
N LEU A 62 -15.42 -7.28 -13.04
CA LEU A 62 -16.77 -7.82 -12.98
C LEU A 62 -16.96 -8.76 -14.17
N CYS A 63 -17.67 -9.87 -13.96
CA CYS A 63 -18.01 -10.83 -15.00
C CYS A 63 -19.45 -11.30 -14.78
N ASP A 64 -20.28 -11.25 -15.81
CA ASP A 64 -21.63 -11.82 -15.79
C ASP A 64 -21.95 -12.40 -17.18
N VAL A 65 -22.81 -13.42 -17.22
CA VAL A 65 -23.19 -14.12 -18.47
C VAL A 65 -24.34 -13.42 -19.19
N ASP A 66 -25.19 -12.69 -18.45
CA ASP A 66 -26.47 -12.16 -18.92
C ASP A 66 -26.47 -10.61 -19.05
N ALA A 67 -25.36 -10.03 -19.53
CA ALA A 67 -25.14 -8.57 -19.62
C ALA A 67 -26.33 -7.75 -20.13
#